data_AF-A0A1F9F2J9-F1
#
_entry.id   AF-A0A1F9F2J9-F1
#
_cell.length_a   1.000
_cell.length_b   1.000
_cell.length_c   1.000
_cell.angle_alpha   90.00
_cell.angle_beta   90.00
_cell.angle_gamma   90.00
#
_symmetry.space_group_name_H-M   'P 1'
#
loop_
_entity.id
_entity.type
_entity.pdbx_description
1 polymer ?
#
loop_
_entity_poly.entity_id
_entity_poly.type
_entity_poly.pdbx_seq_one_letter_code
_entity_poly.pdbx_strand_id
1 'polypeptide(L)'
;MTRVGGTGISGKKPYGPTWTTGAKQAENLQQQVQDELFGKKKPRELDADDTQLSAQLARLRSFQKKLARLAGDDEDDYRLVLAEGTIAMIDARGKVYVGKRFLISYADALEVQVGVLAHEIGHRPKRWAEYRSAAPRTRDELERLCRTEETYADYFAGRALAELGLQVEPLCRFLLDVVELPHAEYFPAALRVEVIKDGFADGRRKHELRKKMFPELAKRVSAKHDLGNG
;
A
#
# COMPACT_ATOMS: atom_id res chain seq x y z
N MET A 1 51.53 -2.15 -18.01
CA MET A 1 50.13 -1.92 -18.42
C MET A 1 49.23 -2.43 -17.31
N THR A 2 48.78 -1.54 -16.44
CA THR A 2 48.03 -1.86 -15.23
C THR A 2 46.54 -1.84 -15.56
N ARG A 3 45.86 -3.00 -15.51
CA ARG A 3 44.41 -3.08 -15.67
C ARG A 3 43.74 -2.61 -14.39
N VAL A 4 43.12 -1.43 -14.45
CA VAL A 4 42.19 -0.95 -13.42
C VAL A 4 40.90 -1.74 -13.59
N GLY A 5 40.60 -2.61 -12.62
CA GLY A 5 39.33 -3.34 -12.56
C GLY A 5 38.21 -2.36 -12.25
N GLY A 6 37.34 -2.13 -13.23
CA GLY A 6 36.10 -1.39 -13.04
C GLY A 6 35.22 -2.11 -12.02
N THR A 7 35.12 -1.55 -10.82
CA THR A 7 34.09 -1.91 -9.85
C THR A 7 32.73 -1.61 -10.46
N GLY A 8 32.04 -2.64 -10.94
CA GLY A 8 30.65 -2.58 -11.31
C GLY A 8 29.83 -2.16 -10.11
N ILE A 9 29.33 -0.93 -10.15
CA ILE A 9 28.30 -0.45 -9.24
C ILE A 9 27.06 -1.29 -9.55
N SER A 10 26.82 -2.33 -8.76
CA SER A 10 25.56 -3.06 -8.81
C SER A 10 24.45 -2.05 -8.50
N GLY A 11 23.54 -1.83 -9.44
CA GLY A 11 22.33 -1.03 -9.27
C GLY A 11 21.44 -1.62 -8.19
N LYS A 12 21.77 -1.34 -6.92
CA LYS A 12 20.93 -1.68 -5.79
C LYS A 12 19.67 -0.84 -5.92
N LYS A 13 18.55 -1.50 -6.21
CA LYS A 13 17.21 -0.91 -6.13
C LYS A 13 17.11 -0.15 -4.79
N PRO A 14 16.81 1.17 -4.80
CA PRO A 14 16.70 1.94 -3.56
C PRO A 14 15.51 1.49 -2.70
N TYR A 15 14.57 0.75 -3.30
CA TYR A 15 13.34 0.26 -2.69
C TYR A 15 13.06 -1.20 -3.11
N GLY A 16 12.61 -2.02 -2.16
CA GLY A 16 12.13 -3.39 -2.40
C GLY A 16 12.94 -4.46 -1.65
N PRO A 17 12.31 -5.59 -1.26
CA PRO A 17 13.01 -6.67 -0.59
C PRO A 17 14.09 -7.29 -1.49
N THR A 18 15.25 -7.65 -0.90
CA THR A 18 16.25 -8.50 -1.57
C THR A 18 15.71 -9.93 -1.62
N TRP A 19 15.23 -10.34 -2.79
CA TRP A 19 14.70 -11.68 -3.05
C TRP A 19 15.84 -12.72 -3.11
N THR A 20 15.89 -13.64 -2.16
CA THR A 20 16.84 -14.77 -2.17
C THR A 20 16.23 -15.99 -2.86
N THR A 21 17.00 -16.59 -3.78
CA THR A 21 16.72 -17.88 -4.45
C THR A 21 16.93 -19.04 -3.48
N GLY A 22 15.86 -19.45 -2.82
CA GLY A 22 15.78 -20.64 -1.98
C GLY A 22 14.35 -20.82 -1.49
N ALA A 23 13.56 -21.65 -2.17
CA ALA A 23 12.15 -21.84 -1.81
C ALA A 23 12.00 -23.03 -0.86
N LYS A 24 11.63 -22.75 0.39
CA LYS A 24 10.79 -23.67 1.15
C LYS A 24 9.43 -23.74 0.45
N GLN A 25 8.87 -24.93 0.32
CA GLN A 25 7.56 -25.14 -0.28
C GLN A 25 6.49 -24.52 0.65
N ALA A 26 5.63 -23.66 0.12
CA ALA A 26 4.58 -23.02 0.91
C ALA A 26 3.57 -24.07 1.42
N GLU A 27 3.21 -23.99 2.71
CA GLU A 27 2.31 -24.97 3.34
C GLU A 27 0.84 -24.77 2.92
N ASN A 28 0.46 -23.56 2.52
CA ASN A 28 -0.89 -23.20 2.10
C ASN A 28 -0.89 -22.00 1.12
N LEU A 29 -2.03 -21.74 0.49
CA LEU A 29 -2.17 -20.64 -0.48
C LEU A 29 -1.95 -19.26 0.15
N GLN A 30 -2.31 -19.04 1.42
CA GLN A 30 -2.06 -17.76 2.09
C GLN A 30 -0.56 -17.44 2.14
N GLN A 31 0.26 -18.41 2.58
CA GLN A 31 1.71 -18.24 2.63
C GLN A 31 2.28 -18.04 1.23
N GLN A 32 1.75 -18.75 0.23
CA GLN A 32 2.16 -18.61 -1.16
C GLN A 32 1.86 -17.21 -1.73
N VAL A 33 0.65 -16.69 -1.52
CA VAL A 33 0.24 -15.33 -1.93
C VAL A 33 1.05 -14.27 -1.20
N GLN A 34 1.28 -14.44 0.11
CA GLN A 34 2.09 -13.51 0.89
C GLN A 34 3.55 -13.47 0.39
N ASP A 35 4.13 -14.64 0.15
CA ASP A 35 5.51 -14.75 -0.35
C ASP A 35 5.65 -14.17 -1.76
N GLU A 36 4.62 -14.30 -2.61
CA GLU A 36 4.65 -13.77 -3.97
C GLU A 36 4.40 -12.25 -4.00
N LEU A 37 3.38 -11.75 -3.29
CA LEU A 37 3.05 -10.31 -3.29
C LEU A 37 4.09 -9.46 -2.55
N PHE A 38 4.60 -9.95 -1.42
CA PHE A 38 5.37 -9.11 -0.50
C PHE A 38 6.77 -9.66 -0.24
N GLY A 39 7.03 -10.91 -0.60
CA GLY A 39 8.33 -11.52 -0.40
C GLY A 39 8.53 -12.13 0.96
N LYS A 40 9.47 -13.08 0.96
CA LYS A 40 9.72 -13.98 2.09
C LYS A 40 10.30 -13.26 3.31
N LYS A 41 11.02 -12.15 3.10
CA LYS A 41 11.72 -11.43 4.17
C LYS A 41 11.02 -10.12 4.48
N LYS A 42 10.44 -10.05 5.68
CA LYS A 42 9.84 -8.82 6.20
C LYS A 42 10.90 -7.73 6.40
N PRO A 43 10.57 -6.46 6.13
CA PRO A 43 11.40 -5.30 6.47
C PRO A 43 11.77 -5.28 7.95
N ARG A 44 12.95 -4.75 8.26
CA ARG A 44 13.38 -4.54 9.65
C ARG A 44 12.59 -3.39 10.25
N GLU A 45 11.90 -3.64 11.37
CA GLU A 45 11.23 -2.61 12.15
C GLU A 45 12.26 -1.66 12.76
N LEU A 46 11.93 -0.37 12.75
CA LEU A 46 12.73 0.70 13.31
C LEU A 46 11.95 1.40 14.41
N ASP A 47 12.66 1.86 15.43
CA ASP A 47 12.11 2.84 16.35
C ASP A 47 12.07 4.21 15.67
N ALA A 48 11.03 4.99 15.97
CA ALA A 48 10.97 6.38 15.55
C ALA A 48 11.92 7.18 16.45
N ASP A 49 13.15 7.31 15.99
CA ASP A 49 14.25 8.04 16.64
C ASP A 49 14.20 9.57 16.42
N ASP A 50 13.24 10.02 15.59
CA ASP A 50 13.10 11.39 15.13
C ASP A 50 11.66 11.90 15.37
N THR A 51 11.55 13.13 15.89
CA THR A 51 10.26 13.77 16.22
C THR A 51 9.41 14.06 14.99
N GLN A 52 10.01 14.41 13.86
CA GLN A 52 9.33 14.63 12.60
C GLN A 52 8.77 13.32 12.04
N LEU A 53 9.54 12.22 12.09
CA LEU A 53 9.04 10.90 11.69
C LEU A 53 7.91 10.41 12.59
N SER A 54 8.04 10.64 13.90
CA SER A 54 6.99 10.32 14.87
C SER A 54 5.69 11.08 14.57
N ALA A 55 5.79 12.37 14.25
CA ALA A 55 4.65 13.19 13.86
C ALA A 55 4.00 12.72 12.55
N GLN A 56 4.81 12.37 11.54
CA GLN A 56 4.30 11.81 10.29
C GLN A 56 3.58 10.48 10.50
N LEU A 57 4.14 9.57 11.29
CA LEU A 57 3.47 8.30 11.63
C LEU A 57 2.17 8.53 12.40
N ALA A 58 2.15 9.46 13.36
CA ALA A 58 0.95 9.82 14.10
C ALA A 58 -0.15 10.37 13.16
N ARG A 59 0.22 11.25 12.21
CA ARG A 59 -0.68 11.74 11.16
C ARG A 59 -1.23 10.57 10.33
N LEU A 60 -0.39 9.64 9.90
CA LEU A 60 -0.83 8.47 9.13
C LEU A 60 -1.72 7.51 9.91
N ARG A 61 -1.54 7.37 11.24
CA ARG A 61 -2.46 6.59 12.08
C ARG A 61 -3.89 7.14 12.06
N SER A 62 -4.05 8.47 11.99
CA SER A 62 -5.39 9.07 11.86
C SER A 62 -6.08 8.68 10.54
N PHE A 63 -5.30 8.56 9.46
CA PHE A 63 -5.80 8.08 8.17
C PHE A 63 -6.02 6.57 8.16
N GLN A 64 -5.14 5.77 8.76
CA GLN A 64 -5.27 4.32 8.87
C GLN A 64 -6.63 3.91 9.44
N LYS A 65 -7.11 4.56 10.51
CA LYS A 65 -8.45 4.32 11.07
C LYS A 65 -9.58 4.64 10.08
N LYS A 66 -9.45 5.73 9.33
CA LYS A 66 -10.43 6.11 8.30
C LYS A 66 -10.43 5.11 7.14
N LEU A 67 -9.24 4.67 6.72
CA LEU A 67 -9.04 3.69 5.66
C LEU A 67 -9.61 2.32 6.05
N ALA A 68 -9.38 1.87 7.28
CA ALA A 68 -9.98 0.64 7.82
C ALA A 68 -11.51 0.67 7.74
N ARG A 69 -12.14 1.77 8.20
CA ARG A 69 -13.59 1.98 8.08
C ARG A 69 -14.07 1.98 6.62
N LEU A 70 -13.33 2.62 5.71
CA LEU A 70 -13.64 2.62 4.28
C LEU A 70 -13.52 1.23 3.66
N ALA A 71 -12.60 0.39 4.14
CA ALA A 71 -12.47 -1.00 3.75
C ALA A 71 -13.58 -1.90 4.33
N GLY A 72 -14.30 -1.41 5.35
CA GLY A 72 -15.31 -2.18 6.08
C GLY A 72 -14.70 -3.11 7.15
N ASP A 73 -13.50 -2.79 7.61
CA ASP A 73 -12.74 -3.55 8.61
C ASP A 73 -12.73 -2.78 9.96
N ASP A 74 -12.29 -3.42 11.04
CA ASP A 74 -12.14 -2.77 12.35
C ASP A 74 -10.95 -1.79 12.32
N GLU A 75 -11.05 -0.67 13.05
CA GLU A 75 -9.98 0.33 13.11
C GLU A 75 -8.68 -0.23 13.70
N ASP A 76 -8.78 -1.23 14.58
CA ASP A 76 -7.64 -1.86 15.24
C ASP A 76 -7.05 -3.05 14.46
N ASP A 77 -7.60 -3.33 13.27
CA ASP A 77 -7.14 -4.42 12.41
C ASP A 77 -5.79 -4.15 11.76
N TYR A 78 -5.38 -2.89 11.75
CA TYR A 78 -4.16 -2.44 11.10
C TYR A 78 -3.24 -1.75 12.09
N ARG A 79 -1.94 -2.06 12.00
CA ARG A 79 -0.91 -1.42 12.84
C ARG A 79 0.21 -0.89 11.99
N LEU A 80 0.46 0.41 12.08
CA LEU A 80 1.60 1.05 11.43
C LEU A 80 2.89 0.90 12.24
N VAL A 81 3.96 0.47 11.58
CA VAL A 81 5.33 0.44 12.10
C VAL A 81 6.30 1.09 11.11
N LEU A 82 7.33 1.75 11.63
CA LEU A 82 8.41 2.26 10.79
C LEU A 82 9.32 1.11 10.37
N ALA A 83 9.82 1.14 9.14
CA ALA A 83 10.68 0.09 8.62
C ALA A 83 11.77 0.61 7.67
N GLU A 84 12.79 -0.21 7.48
CA GLU A 84 13.90 0.05 6.56
C GLU A 84 13.73 -0.69 5.22
N GLY A 85 14.16 -0.05 4.12
CA GLY A 85 14.34 -0.72 2.83
C GLY A 85 13.06 -1.00 2.03
N THR A 86 11.92 -0.45 2.44
CA THR A 86 10.64 -0.55 1.71
C THR A 86 10.02 0.83 1.48
N ILE A 87 9.06 0.92 0.57
CA ILE A 87 8.10 2.05 0.47
C ILE A 87 7.00 1.80 1.51
N ALA A 88 6.25 0.73 1.30
CA ALA A 88 5.36 0.15 2.29
C ALA A 88 5.22 -1.36 2.04
N MET A 89 4.67 -2.07 3.03
CA MET A 89 4.32 -3.49 2.93
C MET A 89 3.30 -3.80 4.02
N ILE A 90 2.30 -4.62 3.74
CA ILE A 90 1.43 -5.23 4.74
C ILE A 90 1.76 -6.72 4.93
N ASP A 91 1.65 -7.22 6.17
CA ASP A 91 1.69 -8.67 6.42
C ASP A 91 0.32 -9.28 6.69
N ALA A 92 0.26 -10.62 6.71
CA ALA A 92 -0.96 -11.39 6.95
C ALA A 92 -1.70 -11.06 8.28
N ARG A 93 -1.07 -10.33 9.21
CA ARG A 93 -1.66 -9.92 10.49
C ARG A 93 -2.14 -8.47 10.49
N GLY A 94 -2.09 -7.77 9.36
CA GLY A 94 -2.46 -6.36 9.26
C GLY A 94 -1.38 -5.39 9.75
N LYS A 95 -0.15 -5.86 10.01
CA LYS A 95 0.96 -4.94 10.31
C LYS A 95 1.45 -4.31 9.00
N VAL A 96 1.39 -2.99 8.92
CA VAL A 96 1.85 -2.19 7.79
C VAL A 96 3.20 -1.57 8.14
N TYR A 97 4.23 -2.01 7.43
CA TYR A 97 5.60 -1.51 7.49
C TYR A 97 5.71 -0.31 6.55
N VAL A 98 6.01 0.87 7.08
CA VAL A 98 6.16 2.10 6.29
C VAL A 98 7.62 2.50 6.26
N GLY A 99 8.17 2.75 5.06
CA GLY A 99 9.58 3.05 4.86
C GLY A 99 10.03 4.38 5.45
N LYS A 100 11.09 4.37 6.28
CA LYS A 100 11.73 5.61 6.78
C LYS A 100 12.15 6.55 5.64
N ARG A 101 12.81 6.02 4.62
CA ARG A 101 13.23 6.81 3.44
C ARG A 101 12.06 7.33 2.63
N PHE A 102 10.99 6.56 2.52
CA PHE A 102 9.76 6.97 1.84
C PHE A 102 9.11 8.16 2.57
N LEU A 103 8.93 8.07 3.89
CA LEU A 103 8.38 9.16 4.69
C LEU A 103 9.22 10.44 4.60
N ILE A 104 10.55 10.31 4.62
CA ILE A 104 11.44 11.47 4.45
C ILE A 104 11.31 12.08 3.05
N SER A 105 11.36 11.24 2.00
CA SER A 105 11.37 11.71 0.60
C SER A 105 10.03 12.31 0.17
N TYR A 106 8.94 11.91 0.82
CA TYR A 106 7.58 12.35 0.50
C TYR A 106 6.91 13.08 1.67
N ALA A 107 7.68 13.70 2.56
CA ALA A 107 7.18 14.33 3.81
C ALA A 107 5.99 15.29 3.59
N ASP A 108 6.05 16.07 2.50
CA ASP A 108 5.07 17.08 2.11
C ASP A 108 4.04 16.57 1.08
N ALA A 109 4.13 15.32 0.65
CA ALA A 109 3.24 14.71 -0.33
C ALA A 109 2.21 13.82 0.38
N LEU A 110 1.28 14.43 1.12
CA LEU A 110 0.29 13.71 1.92
C LEU A 110 -0.54 12.72 1.09
N GLU A 111 -0.94 13.11 -0.11
CA GLU A 111 -1.71 12.27 -1.05
C GLU A 111 -0.95 11.00 -1.44
N VAL A 112 0.38 11.10 -1.59
CA VAL A 112 1.23 9.93 -1.87
C VAL A 112 1.30 9.03 -0.64
N GLN A 113 1.55 9.60 0.55
CA GLN A 113 1.62 8.81 1.78
C GLN A 113 0.31 8.07 2.09
N VAL A 114 -0.82 8.77 1.99
CA VAL A 114 -2.15 8.20 2.23
C VAL A 114 -2.53 7.23 1.13
N GLY A 115 -2.19 7.51 -0.13
CA GLY A 115 -2.44 6.64 -1.27
C GLY A 115 -1.71 5.29 -1.16
N VAL A 116 -0.43 5.33 -0.80
CA VAL A 116 0.37 4.11 -0.53
C VAL A 116 -0.21 3.34 0.65
N LEU A 117 -0.54 4.02 1.77
CA LEU A 117 -1.16 3.36 2.91
C LEU A 117 -2.52 2.74 2.56
N ALA A 118 -3.32 3.42 1.74
CA ALA A 118 -4.59 2.90 1.26
C ALA A 118 -4.40 1.65 0.40
N HIS A 119 -3.39 1.62 -0.47
CA HIS A 119 -3.05 0.44 -1.25
C HIS A 119 -2.72 -0.75 -0.33
N GLU A 120 -1.84 -0.56 0.66
CA GLU A 120 -1.50 -1.62 1.62
C GLU A 120 -2.72 -2.17 2.36
N ILE A 121 -3.59 -1.28 2.86
CA ILE A 121 -4.85 -1.67 3.52
C ILE A 121 -5.80 -2.35 2.52
N GLY A 122 -5.78 -1.94 1.25
CA GLY A 122 -6.59 -2.48 0.16
C GLY A 122 -6.35 -3.95 -0.14
N HIS A 123 -5.16 -4.48 0.18
CA HIS A 123 -4.90 -5.93 0.12
C HIS A 123 -5.71 -6.74 1.12
N ARG A 124 -6.20 -6.11 2.21
CA ARG A 124 -7.12 -6.69 3.21
C ARG A 124 -6.76 -8.14 3.57
N PRO A 125 -5.59 -8.38 4.19
CA PRO A 125 -5.07 -9.73 4.45
C PRO A 125 -5.98 -10.62 5.30
N LYS A 126 -6.96 -10.04 6.01
CA LYS A 126 -8.00 -10.81 6.70
C LYS A 126 -8.91 -11.59 5.76
N ARG A 127 -9.13 -11.12 4.53
CA ARG A 127 -9.83 -11.87 3.47
C ARG A 127 -9.08 -13.12 3.06
N TRP A 128 -7.77 -13.16 3.29
CA TRP A 128 -6.95 -14.34 3.03
C TRP A 128 -7.20 -15.49 4.02
N ALA A 129 -8.09 -15.31 5.00
CA ALA A 129 -8.59 -16.41 5.81
C ALA A 129 -9.12 -17.56 4.94
N GLU A 130 -9.75 -17.23 3.81
CA GLU A 130 -10.23 -18.19 2.82
C GLU A 130 -9.08 -18.95 2.12
N TYR A 131 -7.91 -18.31 1.99
CA TYR A 131 -6.70 -18.91 1.41
C TYR A 131 -5.96 -19.83 2.39
N ARG A 132 -6.22 -19.74 3.70
CA ARG A 132 -5.57 -20.61 4.70
C ARG A 132 -5.90 -22.08 4.50
N SER A 133 -7.13 -22.38 4.10
CA SER A 133 -7.61 -23.74 3.83
C SER A 133 -7.47 -24.17 2.38
N ALA A 134 -7.08 -23.25 1.48
CA ALA A 134 -6.95 -23.53 0.06
C ALA A 134 -5.62 -24.20 -0.25
N ALA A 135 -5.65 -25.18 -1.17
CA ALA A 135 -4.46 -25.80 -1.68
C ALA A 135 -3.56 -24.78 -2.42
N PRO A 136 -2.22 -24.92 -2.33
CA PRO A 136 -1.31 -24.13 -3.14
C PRO A 136 -1.66 -24.21 -4.63
N ARG A 137 -1.48 -23.10 -5.32
CA ARG A 137 -1.80 -22.93 -6.73
C ARG A 137 -0.55 -23.17 -7.59
N THR A 138 -0.76 -23.49 -8.86
CA THR A 138 0.32 -23.43 -9.85
C THR A 138 0.85 -21.99 -9.98
N ARG A 139 2.05 -21.82 -10.54
CA ARG A 139 2.65 -20.50 -10.72
C ARG A 139 1.75 -19.55 -11.52
N ASP A 140 1.19 -20.02 -12.64
CA ASP A 140 0.32 -19.18 -13.48
C ASP A 140 -0.98 -18.78 -12.78
N GLU A 141 -1.54 -19.68 -11.96
CA GLU A 141 -2.71 -19.36 -11.14
C GLU A 141 -2.38 -18.36 -10.04
N LEU A 142 -1.21 -18.49 -9.40
CA LEU A 142 -0.72 -17.57 -8.39
C LEU A 142 -0.48 -16.18 -8.97
N GLU A 143 0.20 -16.08 -10.11
CA GLU A 143 0.44 -14.80 -10.79
C GLU A 143 -0.88 -14.10 -11.15
N ARG A 144 -1.88 -14.84 -11.63
CA ARG A 144 -3.23 -14.28 -11.89
C ARG A 144 -3.94 -13.80 -10.63
N LEU A 145 -3.82 -14.56 -9.54
CA LEU A 145 -4.39 -14.19 -8.25
C LEU A 145 -3.71 -12.93 -7.72
N CYS A 146 -2.38 -12.88 -7.73
CA CYS A 146 -1.60 -11.70 -7.31
C CYS A 146 -1.98 -10.45 -8.11
N ARG A 147 -2.07 -10.55 -9.44
CA ARG A 147 -2.55 -9.42 -10.29
C ARG A 147 -3.94 -8.95 -9.91
N THR A 148 -4.82 -9.87 -9.53
CA THR A 148 -6.19 -9.55 -9.10
C THR A 148 -6.19 -8.80 -7.76
N GLU A 149 -5.42 -9.29 -6.79
CA GLU A 149 -5.27 -8.64 -5.49
C GLU A 149 -4.62 -7.25 -5.58
N GLU A 150 -3.60 -7.09 -6.42
CA GLU A 150 -2.99 -5.80 -6.75
C GLU A 150 -4.00 -4.83 -7.38
N THR A 151 -4.81 -5.31 -8.32
CA THR A 151 -5.86 -4.50 -8.96
C THR A 151 -6.90 -4.02 -7.93
N TYR A 152 -7.29 -4.89 -6.98
CA TYR A 152 -8.20 -4.48 -5.91
C TYR A 152 -7.58 -3.44 -4.98
N ALA A 153 -6.31 -3.60 -4.62
CA ALA A 153 -5.59 -2.64 -3.79
C ALA A 153 -5.45 -1.27 -4.49
N ASP A 154 -5.08 -1.24 -5.77
CA ASP A 154 -5.02 -0.03 -6.60
C ASP A 154 -6.36 0.68 -6.70
N TYR A 155 -7.43 -0.07 -7.01
CA TYR A 155 -8.78 0.47 -7.11
C TYR A 155 -9.22 1.06 -5.77
N PHE A 156 -8.95 0.35 -4.67
CA PHE A 156 -9.27 0.82 -3.32
C PHE A 156 -8.49 2.09 -2.96
N ALA A 157 -7.20 2.18 -3.30
CA ALA A 157 -6.39 3.37 -3.06
C ALA A 157 -6.99 4.61 -3.73
N GLY A 158 -7.38 4.48 -5.01
CA GLY A 158 -8.10 5.54 -5.72
C GLY A 158 -9.41 5.93 -5.03
N ARG A 159 -10.26 4.94 -4.72
CA ARG A 159 -11.54 5.19 -4.04
C ARG A 159 -11.36 5.88 -2.70
N ALA A 160 -10.38 5.46 -1.92
CA ALA A 160 -10.09 6.00 -0.60
C ALA A 160 -9.64 7.46 -0.66
N LEU A 161 -8.77 7.82 -1.62
CA LEU A 161 -8.35 9.22 -1.81
C LEU A 161 -9.56 10.11 -2.13
N ALA A 162 -10.47 9.66 -2.99
CA ALA A 162 -11.68 10.41 -3.32
C ALA A 162 -12.60 10.62 -2.10
N GLU A 163 -12.82 9.55 -1.33
CA GLU A 163 -13.60 9.55 -0.10
C GLU A 163 -13.04 10.50 0.98
N LEU A 164 -11.71 10.62 1.03
CA LEU A 164 -10.99 11.53 1.92
C LEU A 164 -10.84 12.96 1.36
N GLY A 165 -11.29 13.22 0.13
CA GLY A 165 -11.17 14.52 -0.52
C GLY A 165 -9.74 14.89 -0.93
N LEU A 166 -8.86 13.90 -1.07
CA LEU A 166 -7.47 14.05 -1.50
C LEU A 166 -7.35 13.94 -3.03
N GLN A 167 -6.31 14.51 -3.62
CA GLN A 167 -6.06 14.39 -5.07
C GLN A 167 -5.41 13.05 -5.41
N VAL A 168 -5.70 12.51 -6.60
CA VAL A 168 -5.18 11.19 -7.04
C VAL A 168 -3.92 11.32 -7.90
N GLU A 169 -3.73 12.47 -8.52
CA GLU A 169 -2.66 12.76 -9.45
C GLU A 169 -1.26 12.61 -8.81
N PRO A 170 -1.00 13.05 -7.56
CA PRO A 170 0.29 12.83 -6.93
C PRO A 170 0.64 11.35 -6.79
N LEU A 171 -0.31 10.49 -6.39
CA LEU A 171 -0.11 9.04 -6.29
C LEU A 171 0.16 8.43 -7.67
N CYS A 172 -0.58 8.86 -8.70
CA CYS A 172 -0.40 8.34 -10.05
C CYS A 172 0.99 8.69 -10.62
N ARG A 173 1.47 9.92 -10.40
CA ARG A 173 2.83 10.33 -10.81
C ARG A 173 3.87 9.54 -10.05
N PHE A 174 3.72 9.44 -8.73
CA PHE A 174 4.57 8.62 -7.89
C PHE A 174 4.72 7.20 -8.43
N LEU A 175 3.61 6.54 -8.79
CA LEU A 175 3.63 5.18 -9.32
C LEU A 175 4.40 5.07 -10.65
N LEU A 176 4.24 6.06 -11.53
CA LEU A 176 4.98 6.11 -12.81
C LEU A 176 6.48 6.34 -12.59
N ASP A 177 6.86 7.09 -11.55
CA ASP A 177 8.25 7.43 -11.26
C ASP A 177 9.02 6.29 -10.57
N VAL A 178 8.35 5.43 -9.81
CA VAL A 178 9.00 4.35 -9.03
C VAL A 178 9.06 3.00 -9.73
N VAL A 179 8.37 2.81 -10.86
CA VAL A 179 8.37 1.52 -11.58
C VAL A 179 9.54 1.46 -12.55
N GLU A 180 10.61 0.77 -12.14
CA GLU A 180 11.81 0.62 -12.96
C GLU A 180 11.73 -0.57 -13.95
N LEU A 181 10.95 -1.64 -13.68
CA LEU A 181 10.85 -2.83 -14.55
C LEU A 181 9.49 -3.57 -14.41
N PRO A 182 8.99 -4.23 -15.47
CA PRO A 182 7.82 -5.10 -15.37
C PRO A 182 8.12 -6.30 -14.46
N HIS A 183 7.33 -6.46 -13.40
CA HIS A 183 7.31 -7.67 -12.57
C HIS A 183 6.12 -8.53 -12.99
N ALA A 184 6.25 -9.86 -12.96
CA ALA A 184 5.19 -10.76 -13.38
C ALA A 184 3.89 -10.60 -12.55
N GLU A 185 3.99 -10.19 -11.28
CA GLU A 185 2.84 -9.97 -10.41
C GLU A 185 2.12 -8.63 -10.65
N TYR A 186 2.78 -7.65 -11.25
CA TYR A 186 2.22 -6.31 -11.44
C TYR A 186 1.83 -6.06 -12.90
N PHE A 187 0.65 -5.47 -13.09
CA PHE A 187 0.37 -4.81 -14.36
C PHE A 187 1.33 -3.64 -14.59
N PRO A 188 1.59 -3.25 -15.86
CA PRO A 188 2.36 -2.06 -16.17
C PRO A 188 1.82 -0.83 -15.41
N ALA A 189 2.72 0.06 -14.99
CA ALA A 189 2.37 1.25 -14.18
C ALA A 189 1.24 2.08 -14.81
N ALA A 190 1.23 2.22 -16.14
CA ALA A 190 0.18 2.93 -16.86
C ALA A 190 -1.22 2.33 -16.64
N LEU A 191 -1.34 0.99 -16.70
CA LEU A 191 -2.61 0.31 -16.46
C LEU A 191 -3.04 0.41 -14.99
N ARG A 192 -2.09 0.28 -14.06
CA ARG A 192 -2.37 0.50 -12.63
C ARG A 192 -2.87 1.92 -12.35
N VAL A 193 -2.31 2.94 -13.01
CA VAL A 193 -2.79 4.33 -12.94
C VAL A 193 -4.24 4.44 -13.42
N GLU A 194 -4.62 3.74 -14.48
CA GLU A 194 -6.02 3.71 -14.95
C GLU A 194 -6.94 3.10 -13.88
N VAL A 195 -6.57 1.97 -13.29
CA VAL A 195 -7.32 1.32 -12.21
C VAL A 195 -7.50 2.26 -11.00
N ILE A 196 -6.44 2.95 -10.59
CA ILE A 196 -6.49 3.93 -9.50
C ILE A 196 -7.45 5.08 -9.86
N LYS A 197 -7.39 5.60 -11.08
CA LYS A 197 -8.28 6.68 -11.54
C LYS A 197 -9.74 6.25 -11.60
N ASP A 198 -10.02 5.01 -12.00
CA ASP A 198 -11.36 4.44 -12.01
C ASP A 198 -11.92 4.31 -10.59
N GLY A 199 -11.10 3.83 -9.65
CA GLY A 199 -11.44 3.80 -8.22
C GLY A 199 -11.74 5.19 -7.68
N PHE A 200 -10.93 6.18 -8.04
CA PHE A 200 -11.12 7.57 -7.65
C PHE A 200 -12.41 8.17 -8.20
N ALA A 201 -12.69 7.96 -9.48
CA ALA A 201 -13.93 8.42 -10.11
C ALA A 201 -15.16 7.79 -9.44
N ASP A 202 -15.09 6.51 -9.08
CA ASP A 202 -16.17 5.83 -8.34
C ASP A 202 -16.36 6.39 -6.94
N GLY A 203 -15.28 6.55 -6.17
CA GLY A 203 -15.32 7.16 -4.84
C GLY A 203 -15.91 8.57 -4.88
N ARG A 204 -15.54 9.38 -5.90
CA ARG A 204 -16.11 10.72 -6.10
C ARG A 204 -17.62 10.67 -6.36
N ARG A 205 -18.08 9.79 -7.27
CA ARG A 205 -19.52 9.63 -7.55
C ARG A 205 -20.29 9.26 -6.28
N LYS A 206 -19.79 8.29 -5.51
CA LYS A 206 -20.41 7.85 -4.25
C LYS A 206 -20.44 8.95 -3.20
N HIS A 207 -19.36 9.71 -3.09
CA HIS A 207 -19.28 10.86 -2.19
C HIS A 207 -20.30 11.94 -2.52
N GLU A 208 -20.37 12.36 -3.78
CA GLU A 208 -21.35 13.36 -4.21
C GLU A 208 -22.79 12.87 -4.07
N LEU A 209 -23.03 11.59 -4.34
CA LEU A 209 -24.34 10.98 -4.15
C LEU A 209 -24.76 10.96 -2.67
N ARG A 210 -23.85 10.60 -1.75
CA ARG A 210 -24.13 10.65 -0.30
C ARG A 210 -24.38 12.06 0.19
N LYS A 211 -23.64 13.06 -0.30
CA LYS A 211 -23.92 14.48 0.01
C LYS A 211 -25.32 14.89 -0.43
N LYS A 212 -25.74 14.45 -1.62
CA LYS A 212 -27.08 14.76 -2.16
C LYS A 212 -28.20 14.07 -1.38
N MET A 213 -28.02 12.80 -1.02
CA MET A 213 -29.05 12.01 -0.34
C MET A 213 -29.11 12.27 1.18
N PHE A 214 -27.97 12.56 1.81
CA PHE A 214 -27.85 12.70 3.27
C PHE A 214 -27.02 13.95 3.64
N PRO A 215 -27.50 15.17 3.34
CA PRO A 215 -26.73 16.40 3.52
C PRO A 215 -26.33 16.65 4.99
N GLU A 216 -27.19 16.33 5.95
CA GLU A 216 -26.89 16.48 7.39
C GLU A 216 -25.86 15.46 7.90
N LEU A 217 -25.85 14.24 7.35
CA LEU A 217 -24.82 13.24 7.65
C LEU A 217 -23.48 13.65 7.04
N ALA A 218 -23.50 14.15 5.80
CA ALA A 218 -22.29 14.62 5.12
C ALA A 218 -21.60 15.79 5.85
N LYS A 219 -22.37 16.69 6.48
CA LYS A 219 -21.82 17.75 7.34
C LYS A 219 -21.07 17.19 8.55
N ARG A 220 -21.58 16.12 9.18
CA ARG A 220 -20.97 15.49 10.37
C ARG A 220 -19.73 14.66 10.06
N VAL A 221 -19.65 14.05 8.88
CA VAL A 221 -18.56 13.12 8.49
C VAL A 221 -17.45 13.82 7.69
N SER A 222 -17.67 15.06 7.25
CA SER A 222 -16.66 15.83 6.51
C SER A 222 -15.38 16.01 7.35
N ALA A 223 -14.22 15.74 6.76
CA ALA A 223 -12.91 15.86 7.41
C ALA A 223 -12.63 17.25 8.01
N LYS A 224 -13.37 18.30 7.61
CA LYS A 224 -13.30 19.64 8.22
C LYS A 224 -13.90 19.73 9.63
N HIS A 225 -14.78 18.81 10.03
CA HIS A 225 -15.40 18.79 11.37
C HIS A 225 -14.86 17.68 12.28
N ASP A 226 -14.07 16.75 11.73
CA ASP A 226 -13.43 15.64 12.44
C ASP A 226 -11.94 15.91 12.71
N LEU A 227 -11.53 17.19 12.65
CA LEU A 227 -10.34 17.66 13.34
C LEU A 227 -10.78 17.94 14.77
N GLY A 228 -10.95 16.88 15.56
CA GLY A 228 -11.05 17.03 17.00
C GLY A 228 -9.94 17.96 17.47
N ASN A 229 -10.28 18.90 18.34
CA ASN A 229 -9.32 19.77 19.00
C ASN A 229 -8.20 18.90 19.60
N GLY A 230 -7.08 18.82 18.89
CA GLY A 230 -5.80 18.39 19.45
C GLY A 230 -5.20 19.55 20.21
#